data_AF-A0A3D8L3J5-F1
#
_entry.id   AF-A0A3D8L3J5-F1
#
_cell.length_a   1.000
_cell.length_b   1.000
_cell.length_c   1.000
_cell.angle_alpha   90.00
_cell.angle_beta   90.00
_cell.angle_gamma   90.00
#
_symmetry.space_group_name_H-M   'P 1'
#
loop_
_entity.id
_entity.type
_entity.pdbx_description
1 polymer ?
#
loop_
_entity_poly.entity_id
_entity_poly.type
_entity_poly.pdbx_seq_one_letter_code
_entity_poly.pdbx_strand_id
1 'polypeptide(L)' 'METYFKVMLTLSHSSAKTWVAVKASSEGEALVIADNRCMDTIFCICGESVCEITTREYYAILTNAGIRQKEQL' A
#
# COMPACT_ATOMS: atom_id res chain seq x y z
N MET A 1 10.24 16.28 1.31
CA MET A 1 9.58 15.96 0.02
C MET A 1 8.97 14.59 0.21
N GLU A 2 7.66 14.43 0.06
CA GLU A 2 7.04 13.12 0.24
C GLU A 2 7.13 12.32 -1.06
N THR A 3 7.53 11.06 -0.93
CA THR A 3 7.67 10.06 -1.99
C THR A 3 6.54 9.04 -1.92
N TYR A 4 6.26 8.36 -3.03
CA TYR A 4 5.22 7.35 -3.10
C TYR A 4 5.84 5.96 -3.13
N PHE A 5 5.27 5.05 -2.36
CA PHE A 5 5.68 3.66 -2.29
C PHE A 5 4.48 2.74 -2.55
N LYS A 6 4.74 1.56 -3.09
CA LYS A 6 3.81 0.43 -2.99
C LYS A 6 4.37 -0.59 -2.01
N VAL A 7 3.49 -1.15 -1.19
CA VAL A 7 3.79 -2.26 -0.28
C VAL A 7 2.95 -3.46 -0.68
N MET A 8 3.57 -4.63 -0.89
CA MET A 8 2.82 -5.86 -1.12
C MET A 8 2.41 -6.50 0.20
N LEU A 9 1.12 -6.75 0.31
CA LEU A 9 0.49 -7.47 1.40
C LEU A 9 0.07 -8.86 0.92
N THR A 10 0.17 -9.85 1.79
CA THR A 10 -0.31 -11.22 1.55
C THR A 10 -1.32 -11.60 2.61
N LEU A 11 -2.36 -12.33 2.23
CA LEU A 11 -3.36 -12.83 3.18
C LEU A 11 -2.77 -13.94 4.06
N SER A 12 -2.94 -13.89 5.39
CA SER A 12 -2.30 -14.80 6.36
C SER A 12 -2.64 -16.30 6.17
N HIS A 13 -3.59 -16.64 5.30
CA HIS A 13 -3.99 -18.02 5.00
C HIS A 13 -4.21 -18.28 3.50
N SER A 14 -3.65 -17.43 2.62
CA SER A 14 -3.77 -17.59 1.16
C SER A 14 -2.52 -17.08 0.45
N SER A 15 -2.30 -17.56 -0.77
CA SER A 15 -1.30 -16.99 -1.68
C SER A 15 -1.78 -15.68 -2.33
N ALA A 16 -2.98 -15.21 -1.99
CA ALA A 16 -3.51 -13.94 -2.46
C ALA A 16 -2.63 -12.77 -1.99
N LYS A 17 -2.23 -11.94 -2.96
CA LYS A 17 -1.40 -10.75 -2.75
C LYS A 17 -2.13 -9.51 -3.23
N THR A 18 -1.91 -8.39 -2.57
CA THR A 18 -2.41 -7.08 -2.98
C THR A 18 -1.34 -6.02 -2.79
N TRP A 19 -1.36 -5.00 -3.65
CA TRP A 19 -0.50 -3.83 -3.51
C TRP A 19 -1.27 -2.72 -2.82
N VAL A 20 -0.67 -2.12 -1.79
CA VAL A 20 -1.18 -0.90 -1.17
C VAL A 20 -0.24 0.25 -1.47
N ALA A 21 -0.83 1.40 -1.79
CA ALA A 21 -0.08 2.62 -2.03
C ALA A 21 0.08 3.41 -0.71
N VAL A 22 1.29 3.89 -0.47
CA VAL A 22 1.67 4.62 0.75
C VAL A 22 2.45 5.86 0.36
N LYS A 23 2.14 6.99 1.02
CA LYS A 23 2.92 8.22 0.94
C LYS A 23 3.81 8.27 2.18
N ALA A 24 5.12 8.40 1.99
CA ALA A 24 6.10 8.36 3.08
C ALA A 24 7.39 9.10 2.70
N SER A 25 8.25 9.36 3.67
CA SER A 25 9.56 9.99 3.49
C SER A 25 10.68 8.98 3.25
N SER A 26 10.42 7.69 3.48
CA SER A 26 11.39 6.60 3.31
C SER A 26 10.69 5.24 3.17
N GLU A 27 11.43 4.24 2.71
CA GLU A 27 10.99 2.84 2.67
C GLU A 27 10.58 2.30 4.05
N GLY A 28 11.37 2.61 5.08
CA GLY A 28 11.09 2.18 6.46
C GLY A 28 9.80 2.77 7.00
N GLU A 29 9.55 4.07 6.75
CA GLU A 29 8.29 4.70 7.13
C GLU A 29 7.09 4.11 6.35
N ALA A 30 7.28 3.79 5.06
CA ALA A 30 6.24 3.14 4.27
C ALA A 30 5.85 1.76 4.83
N LEU A 31 6.82 0.98 5.31
CA LEU A 31 6.58 -0.31 5.97
C LEU A 31 5.81 -0.13 7.28
N VAL A 32 6.22 0.80 8.14
CA VAL A 32 5.51 1.08 9.41
C VAL A 32 4.06 1.50 9.16
N ILE A 33 3.83 2.38 8.19
CA ILE A 33 2.46 2.80 7.83
C ILE A 33 1.64 1.61 7.31
N ALA A 34 2.22 0.76 6.47
CA ALA A 34 1.53 -0.42 5.96
C ALA A 34 1.23 -1.43 7.08
N ASP A 35 2.17 -1.63 8.01
CA ASP A 35 2.04 -2.58 9.14
C ASP A 35 0.97 -2.12 10.12
N ASN A 36 0.96 -0.82 10.45
CA ASN A 36 -0.08 -0.20 11.27
C ASN A 36 -1.48 -0.40 10.68
N ARG A 37 -1.62 -0.37 9.35
CA ARG A 37 -2.90 -0.65 8.67
C ARG A 37 -3.28 -2.13 8.69
N CYS A 38 -2.31 -3.01 8.92
CA CYS A 38 -2.50 -4.45 8.92
C CYS A 38 -2.75 -5.05 10.32
N MET A 39 -2.47 -4.32 11.42
CA MET A 39 -2.52 -4.86 12.80
C MET A 39 -3.81 -5.61 13.16
N ASP A 40 -4.96 -5.16 12.64
CA ASP A 40 -6.27 -5.78 12.89
C ASP A 40 -6.84 -6.51 11.66
N THR A 41 -5.98 -6.86 10.70
CA THR A 41 -6.40 -7.47 9.43
C THR A 41 -5.76 -8.84 9.22
N ILE A 42 -6.32 -9.61 8.30
CA ILE A 42 -5.75 -10.89 7.83
C ILE A 42 -4.61 -10.69 6.82
N PHE A 43 -4.01 -9.51 6.74
CA PHE A 43 -2.92 -9.22 5.81
C PHE A 43 -1.58 -9.11 6.56
N CYS A 44 -0.50 -9.56 5.92
CA CYS A 44 0.86 -9.44 6.42
C CYS A 44 1.76 -8.86 5.33
N ILE A 45 2.79 -8.12 5.74
CA ILE A 45 3.81 -7.59 4.81
C ILE A 45 4.75 -8.72 4.38
N CYS A 46 5.06 -8.79 3.09
CA CYS A 46 6.09 -9.70 2.58
C CYS A 46 7.50 -9.09 2.72
N GLY A 47 8.52 -9.94 2.96
CA GLY A 47 9.88 -9.52 3.30
C GLY A 47 10.68 -8.76 2.22
N GLU A 48 10.15 -8.63 0.99
CA GLU A 48 10.81 -7.95 -0.15
C GLU A 48 9.82 -7.03 -0.91
N SER A 49 9.00 -6.27 -0.20
CA SER A 49 7.72 -5.80 -0.76
C SER A 49 7.50 -4.31 -0.85
N VAL A 50 8.51 -3.49 -0.54
CA VAL A 50 8.44 -2.04 -0.70
C VAL A 50 9.21 -1.60 -1.93
N CYS A 51 8.58 -0.77 -2.76
CA CYS A 51 9.25 -0.09 -3.87
C CYS A 51 8.74 1.34 -3.96
N GLU A 52 9.65 2.28 -4.23
CA GLU A 52 9.26 3.63 -4.67
C GLU A 52 8.56 3.54 -6.03
N ILE A 53 7.53 4.37 -6.22
CA ILE A 53 6.72 4.39 -7.42
C ILE A 53 6.46 5.82 -7.87
N THR A 54 6.08 5.96 -9.14
CA THR A 54 5.64 7.24 -9.66
C THR A 54 4.28 7.66 -9.08
N THR A 55 4.00 8.97 -9.10
CA THR A 55 2.67 9.52 -8.78
C THR A 55 1.55 8.86 -9.58
N ARG A 56 1.82 8.50 -10.85
CA ARG A 56 0.84 7.84 -11.72
C ARG A 56 0.49 6.44 -11.20
N GLU A 57 1.49 5.65 -10.83
CA GLU A 57 1.28 4.31 -10.26
C GLU A 57 0.54 4.39 -8.93
N TYR A 58 0.86 5.38 -8.09
CA TYR A 58 0.18 5.62 -6.83
C TYR A 58 -1.34 5.75 -7.01
N TYR A 59 -1.77 6.64 -7.91
CA TYR A 59 -3.20 6.84 -8.18
C TYR A 59 -3.84 5.64 -8.88
N ALA A 60 -3.10 4.92 -9.73
CA ALA A 60 -3.60 3.70 -10.36
C ALA A 60 -3.92 2.61 -9.33
N ILE A 61 -3.05 2.41 -8.32
CA ILE A 61 -3.28 1.45 -7.24
C ILE A 61 -4.49 1.86 -6.39
N LEU A 62 -4.61 3.14 -6.01
CA LEU A 62 -5.78 3.62 -5.25
C LEU A 62 -7.10 3.41 -5.99
N THR A 63 -7.11 3.62 -7.31
CA THR A 63 -8.30 3.46 -8.15
C THR A 63 -8.69 1.98 -8.27
N ASN A 64 -7.71 1.10 -8.48
CA ASN A 64 -7.93 -0.35 -8.61
C ASN A 64 -8.34 -1.01 -7.29
N ALA A 65 -7.94 -0.45 -6.14
CA ALA A 65 -8.34 -0.93 -4.82
C ALA A 65 -9.82 -0.64 -4.47
N GLY A 66 -10.60 -0.07 -5.39
CA GLY A 66 -12.02 0.20 -5.17
C GLY A 66 -12.30 1.46 -4.34
N ILE A 67 -11.31 2.32 -4.12
CA ILE A 67 -11.56 3.69 -3.65
C ILE A 67 -12.14 4.45 -4.84
N ARG A 68 -13.44 4.24 -5.11
CA ARG A 68 -14.25 5.27 -5.76
C ARG A 68 -14.04 6.51 -4.89
N GLN A 69 -13.18 7.42 -5.34
CA GLN A 69 -13.19 8.77 -4.82
C GLN A 69 -14.64 9.22 -4.93
N LYS A 70 -15.33 9.35 -3.79
CA LYS A 70 -16.55 10.13 -3.76
C LYS A 70 -16.11 11.51 -4.23
N GLU A 71 -16.36 11.80 -5.50
CA GLU A 71 -16.49 13.17 -5.96
C GLU A 71 -17.46 13.84 -5.00
N GLN A 72 -16.93 14.72 -4.16
CA GLN A 72 -17.74 15.71 -3.48
C GLN A 72 -18.21 16.68 -4.57
N LEU A 73 -19.43 16.47 -5.05
CA LEU A 73 -20.27 17.48 -5.67
C LEU A 73 -21.63 17.44 -4.96
#